data_AF-A0A920CQ15-F1
#
_entry.id   AF-A0A920CQ15-F1
#
_cell.length_a   1.000
_cell.length_b   1.000
_cell.length_c   1.000
_cell.angle_alpha   90.00
_cell.angle_beta   90.00
_cell.angle_gamma   90.00
#
_symmetry.space_group_name_H-M   'P 1'
#
loop_
_entity.id
_entity.type
_entity.pdbx_description
1 polymer ?
#
loop_
_entity_poly.entity_id
_entity_poly.type
_entity_poly.pdbx_seq_one_letter_code
_entity_poly.pdbx_strand_id
1 'polypeptide(L)'
;MIIVQKGIKITGAGAHVAIIVRKGIKITGVGARAAIIVQKGIKITGAGAHAAIIVRKGIKITDVGAHAAIIVQKGIKITGAGAHVTIIVQKGIKMPA
;
A
#
# COMPACT_ATOMS: atom_id res chain seq x y z
N MET A 1 3.27 15.22 -4.58
CA MET A 1 3.11 14.06 -5.48
C MET A 1 4.49 13.46 -5.76
N ILE A 2 4.63 12.13 -5.82
CA ILE A 2 5.90 11.44 -6.08
C ILE A 2 5.70 10.46 -7.25
N ILE A 3 6.54 10.55 -8.28
CA ILE A 3 6.51 9.65 -9.45
C ILE A 3 7.89 9.05 -9.64
N VAL A 4 7.98 7.72 -9.69
CA VAL A 4 9.26 7.01 -9.82
C VAL A 4 9.16 5.83 -10.79
N GLN A 5 10.17 5.67 -11.64
CA GLN A 5 10.23 4.53 -12.56
C GLN A 5 10.70 3.25 -11.86
N LYS A 6 11.72 3.33 -11.01
CA LYS A 6 12.32 2.14 -10.38
C LYS A 6 12.92 2.48 -9.02
N GLY A 7 12.55 1.71 -7.99
CA GLY A 7 13.20 1.66 -6.70
C GLY A 7 13.14 2.98 -5.92
N ILE A 8 12.23 3.07 -4.96
CA ILE A 8 12.22 4.18 -4.00
C ILE A 8 11.94 3.70 -2.57
N LYS A 9 12.59 4.34 -1.60
CA LYS A 9 12.29 4.22 -0.18
C LYS A 9 11.76 5.56 0.31
N ILE A 10 10.60 5.55 0.97
CA ILE A 10 9.98 6.73 1.57
C ILE A 10 9.83 6.48 3.07
N THR A 11 10.26 7.44 3.87
CA THR A 11 10.10 7.43 5.33
C THR A 11 9.41 8.71 5.74
N GLY A 12 8.24 8.60 6.38
CA GLY A 12 7.45 9.75 6.82
C GLY A 12 6.89 10.56 5.66
N ALA A 13 5.94 9.98 4.90
CA ALA A 13 5.21 10.77 3.93
C ALA A 13 4.33 11.81 4.65
N GLY A 14 4.29 13.05 4.16
CA GLY A 14 3.47 14.12 4.74
C GLY A 14 1.98 13.77 4.83
N ALA A 15 1.20 14.63 5.50
CA ALA A 15 -0.21 14.36 5.86
C ALA A 15 -1.08 13.90 4.67
N HIS A 16 -0.81 14.42 3.47
CA HIS A 16 -1.46 14.03 2.22
C HIS A 16 -0.40 13.67 1.17
N VAL A 17 -0.43 12.42 0.68
CA VAL A 17 0.54 11.97 -0.33
C VAL A 17 -0.12 11.19 -1.47
N ALA A 18 0.35 11.47 -2.69
CA ALA A 18 0.06 10.68 -3.88
C ALA A 18 1.37 10.12 -4.44
N ILE A 19 1.44 8.81 -4.65
CA ILE A 19 2.65 8.09 -5.03
C ILE A 19 2.36 7.15 -6.20
N ILE A 20 3.13 7.28 -7.28
CA ILE A 20 3.04 6.42 -8.46
C ILE A 20 4.40 5.80 -8.73
N VAL A 21 4.49 4.47 -8.73
CA VAL A 21 5.75 3.76 -8.97
C VAL A 21 5.58 2.62 -9.98
N ARG A 22 6.44 2.55 -11.00
CA ARG A 22 6.42 1.38 -11.90
C ARG A 22 7.00 0.13 -11.24
N LYS A 23 8.19 0.21 -10.63
CA LYS A 23 8.82 -0.99 -10.05
C LYS A 23 9.48 -0.73 -8.71
N GLY A 24 8.97 -1.35 -7.65
CA GLY A 24 9.63 -1.47 -6.36
C GLY A 24 9.53 -0.19 -5.52
N ILE A 25 8.77 -0.27 -4.44
CA ILE A 25 8.69 0.79 -3.44
C ILE A 25 8.61 0.21 -2.02
N LYS A 26 9.32 0.85 -1.08
CA LYS A 26 9.18 0.60 0.35
C LYS A 26 8.75 1.89 1.04
N ILE A 27 7.66 1.84 1.79
CA ILE A 27 7.14 2.98 2.55
C ILE A 27 7.08 2.61 4.03
N THR A 28 7.55 3.53 4.87
CA THR A 28 7.47 3.41 6.33
C THR A 28 6.89 4.70 6.89
N GLY A 29 5.70 4.61 7.47
CA GLY A 29 4.94 5.76 7.95
C GLY A 29 4.36 6.57 6.81
N VAL A 30 3.05 6.46 6.63
CA VAL A 30 2.30 7.30 5.70
C VAL A 30 1.44 8.27 6.51
N GLY A 31 1.42 9.55 6.11
CA GLY A 31 0.55 10.55 6.74
C GLY A 31 -0.94 10.21 6.62
N ALA A 32 -1.78 11.05 7.22
CA ALA A 32 -3.21 10.81 7.43
C ALA A 32 -3.98 10.30 6.19
N ARG A 33 -3.66 10.78 4.98
CA ARG A 33 -4.28 10.38 3.71
C ARG A 33 -3.25 10.00 2.65
N ALA A 34 -3.48 8.86 1.99
CA ALA A 34 -2.58 8.34 0.96
C ALA A 34 -3.31 7.76 -0.25
N ALA A 35 -2.78 8.07 -1.43
CA ALA A 35 -3.11 7.37 -2.68
C ALA A 35 -1.84 6.77 -3.28
N ILE A 36 -1.80 5.46 -3.46
CA ILE A 36 -0.59 4.73 -3.88
C ILE A 36 -0.93 3.82 -5.06
N ILE A 37 -0.24 4.00 -6.18
CA ILE A 37 -0.39 3.20 -7.39
C ILE A 37 0.94 2.57 -7.76
N VAL A 38 0.99 1.24 -7.84
CA VAL A 38 2.23 0.50 -8.13
C VAL A 38 2.02 -0.59 -9.18
N GLN A 39 2.85 -0.63 -10.22
CA GLN A 39 2.76 -1.73 -11.20
C GLN A 39 3.40 -3.01 -10.65
N LYS A 40 4.57 -2.94 -10.01
CA LYS A 40 5.27 -4.14 -9.51
C LYS A 40 5.99 -3.90 -8.20
N GLY A 41 5.55 -4.59 -7.14
CA GLY A 41 6.27 -4.73 -5.88
C GLY A 41 6.15 -3.51 -4.97
N ILE A 42 5.44 -3.67 -3.88
CA ILE A 42 5.36 -2.68 -2.80
C ILE A 42 5.43 -3.33 -1.42
N LYS A 43 6.13 -2.68 -0.50
CA LYS A 43 6.08 -2.96 0.93
C LYS A 43 5.68 -1.71 1.69
N ILE A 44 4.60 -1.79 2.48
CA ILE A 44 4.14 -0.71 3.36
C ILE A 44 4.22 -1.18 4.81
N THR A 45 4.70 -0.31 5.68
CA THR A 45 4.65 -0.48 7.14
C THR A 45 4.04 0.79 7.74
N GLY A 46 2.87 0.65 8.38
CA GLY A 46 2.10 1.77 8.93
C GLY A 46 1.49 2.63 7.83
N ALA A 47 0.39 2.16 7.23
CA ALA A 47 -0.44 3.04 6.41
C ALA A 47 -1.19 4.02 7.32
N GLY A 48 -1.26 5.29 6.92
CA GLY A 48 -1.99 6.31 7.68
C GLY A 48 -3.49 6.05 7.73
N ALA A 49 -4.22 6.88 8.47
CA ALA A 49 -5.63 6.67 8.81
C ALA A 49 -6.54 6.36 7.61
N HIS A 50 -6.28 6.95 6.44
CA HIS A 50 -7.01 6.72 5.20
C HIS A 50 -6.05 6.37 4.05
N ALA A 51 -6.18 5.18 3.46
CA ALA A 51 -5.33 4.74 2.37
C ALA A 51 -6.11 4.14 1.19
N ALA A 52 -5.80 4.59 -0.03
CA ALA A 52 -6.21 3.95 -1.27
C ALA A 52 -4.97 3.37 -1.97
N ILE A 53 -4.92 2.05 -2.15
CA ILE A 53 -3.75 1.34 -2.65
C ILE A 53 -4.14 0.45 -3.84
N ILE A 54 -3.53 0.69 -5.00
CA ILE A 54 -3.77 -0.08 -6.23
C ILE A 54 -2.45 -0.70 -6.70
N VAL A 55 -2.42 -2.02 -6.82
CA VAL A 55 -1.21 -2.77 -7.19
C VAL A 55 -1.49 -3.82 -8.25
N ARG A 56 -0.74 -3.81 -9.35
CA ARG A 56 -0.85 -4.90 -10.34
C ARG A 56 -0.17 -6.18 -9.85
N LYS A 57 1.05 -6.12 -9.32
CA LYS A 57 1.76 -7.33 -8.90
C LYS A 57 2.55 -7.15 -7.61
N GLY A 58 2.17 -7.90 -6.58
CA GLY A 58 2.94 -8.11 -5.36
C GLY A 58 2.87 -6.94 -4.40
N ILE A 59 2.16 -7.14 -3.29
CA ILE A 59 2.12 -6.21 -2.16
C ILE A 59 2.30 -6.95 -0.84
N LYS A 60 3.06 -6.32 0.07
CA LYS A 60 3.10 -6.66 1.48
C LYS A 60 2.73 -5.44 2.31
N ILE A 61 1.70 -5.54 3.14
CA ILE A 61 1.34 -4.49 4.10
C ILE A 61 1.49 -5.04 5.51
N THR A 62 2.11 -4.25 6.36
CA THR A 62 2.10 -4.42 7.80
C THR A 62 1.40 -3.19 8.39
N ASP A 63 0.30 -3.43 9.09
CA ASP A 63 -0.59 -2.42 9.68
C ASP A 63 -1.21 -1.47 8.65
N VAL A 64 -2.42 -1.83 8.22
CA VAL A 64 -3.30 -0.93 7.47
C VAL A 64 -3.96 0.04 8.47
N GLY A 65 -4.02 1.33 8.12
CA GLY A 65 -4.72 2.31 8.94
C GLY A 65 -6.23 2.06 9.07
N ALA A 66 -6.91 2.92 9.81
CA ALA A 66 -8.31 2.74 10.20
C ALA A 66 -9.26 2.52 9.01
N HIS A 67 -9.05 3.22 7.89
CA HIS A 67 -9.84 3.12 6.68
C HIS A 67 -8.95 2.84 5.48
N ALA A 68 -9.18 1.73 4.77
CA ALA A 68 -8.41 1.46 3.56
C ALA A 68 -9.19 0.72 2.49
N ALA A 69 -8.89 1.09 1.24
CA ALA A 69 -9.29 0.37 0.05
C ALA A 69 -8.03 -0.14 -0.65
N ILE A 70 -7.91 -1.47 -0.78
CA ILE A 70 -6.75 -2.13 -1.37
C ILE A 70 -7.20 -2.99 -2.54
N ILE A 71 -6.70 -2.69 -3.74
CA ILE A 71 -7.01 -3.43 -4.97
C ILE A 71 -5.72 -4.05 -5.51
N VAL A 72 -5.72 -5.37 -5.67
CA VAL A 72 -4.53 -6.11 -6.12
C VAL A 72 -4.90 -7.11 -7.22
N GLN A 73 -4.23 -7.04 -8.36
CA GLN A 73 -4.43 -8.06 -9.39
C GLN A 73 -3.74 -9.39 -9.02
N LYS A 74 -2.48 -9.34 -8.54
CA LYS A 74 -1.74 -10.56 -8.21
C LYS A 74 -0.87 -10.45 -6.97
N GLY A 75 -1.17 -11.25 -5.96
CA GLY A 75 -0.32 -11.50 -4.79
C GLY A 75 -0.37 -10.40 -3.74
N ILE A 76 -1.04 -10.69 -2.62
CA ILE A 76 -1.05 -9.86 -1.43
C ILE A 76 -0.71 -10.65 -0.17
N LYS A 77 0.06 -10.02 0.72
CA LYS A 77 0.20 -10.42 2.11
C LYS A 77 -0.11 -9.24 3.02
N ILE A 78 -1.05 -9.40 3.94
CA ILE A 78 -1.34 -8.42 5.00
C ILE A 78 -0.98 -9.05 6.34
N THR A 79 -0.48 -8.24 7.27
CA THR A 79 -0.26 -8.59 8.67
C THR A 79 -0.72 -7.39 9.49
N GLY A 80 -1.97 -7.41 9.96
CA GLY A 80 -2.61 -6.27 10.64
C GLY A 80 -3.48 -5.41 9.72
N ALA A 81 -4.75 -5.26 10.08
CA ALA A 81 -5.72 -4.42 9.38
C ALA A 81 -6.51 -3.57 10.39
N GLY A 82 -6.75 -2.30 10.06
CA GLY A 82 -7.59 -1.41 10.85
C GLY A 82 -9.09 -1.76 10.75
N ALA A 83 -9.93 -0.94 11.40
CA ALA A 83 -11.35 -1.20 11.59
C ALA A 83 -12.16 -1.35 10.29
N HIS A 84 -11.86 -0.57 9.25
CA HIS A 84 -12.62 -0.53 8.00
C HIS A 84 -11.71 -0.74 6.79
N VAL A 85 -11.39 -2.00 6.51
CA VAL A 85 -10.50 -2.38 5.42
C VAL A 85 -11.24 -3.21 4.38
N THR A 86 -11.28 -2.70 3.15
CA THR A 86 -11.78 -3.41 1.98
C THR A 86 -10.61 -3.87 1.12
N ILE A 87 -10.54 -5.17 0.84
CA ILE A 87 -9.48 -5.78 0.04
C ILE A 87 -10.12 -6.53 -1.13
N ILE A 88 -9.76 -6.14 -2.34
CA ILE A 88 -10.17 -6.81 -3.58
C ILE A 88 -8.93 -7.42 -4.22
N VAL A 89 -8.93 -8.74 -4.39
CA VAL A 89 -7.79 -9.48 -4.95
C VAL A 89 -8.27 -10.40 -6.05
N GLN A 90 -7.71 -10.25 -7.25
CA GLN A 90 -8.04 -11.17 -8.35
C GLN A 90 -7.33 -12.53 -8.19
N LYS A 91 -6.07 -12.55 -7.73
CA LYS A 91 -5.31 -13.80 -7.55
C LYS A 91 -4.29 -13.74 -6.41
N GLY A 92 -4.38 -14.71 -5.50
CA GLY A 92 -3.37 -14.95 -4.45
C GLY A 92 -3.46 -13.98 -3.28
N ILE A 93 -4.12 -14.42 -2.21
CA ILE A 93 -4.26 -13.68 -0.95
C ILE A 93 -3.71 -14.52 0.20
N LYS A 94 -2.95 -13.88 1.09
CA LYS A 94 -2.58 -14.43 2.39
C LYS A 94 -2.91 -13.40 3.47
N MET A 95 -3.86 -13.75 4.34
CA MET A 95 -4.25 -12.98 5.51
C MET A 95 -3.85 -13.75 6.78
N PRO A 96 -3.58 -13.06 7.90
CA PRO A 96 -3.48 -13.73 9.19
C PRO A 96 -4.86 -14.30 9.57
N ALA A 97 -4.85 -15.39 10.32
CA ALA A 97 -6.04 -15.91 10.99
C ALA A 97 -6.47 -14.93 12.09
#